data_AF-A0A6L9HJC1-F1
#
_entry.id   AF-A0A6L9HJC1-F1
#
_cell.length_a   1.000
_cell.length_b   1.000
_cell.length_c   1.000
_cell.angle_alpha   90.00
_cell.angle_beta   90.00
_cell.angle_gamma   90.00
#
_symmetry.space_group_name_H-M   'P 1'
#
loop_
_entity.id
_entity.type
_entity.pdbx_description
1 polymer ?
#
loop_
_entity_poly.entity_id
_entity_poly.type
_entity_poly.pdbx_seq_one_letter_code
_entity_poly.pdbx_strand_id
1 'polypeptide(L)' 'METQGFAPDFTETPVLKPAQREAFTSHFQRSILLSLLSHAMLTQEQYDACLGRLSGGVEDGV' A
#
# COMPACT_ATOMS: atom_id res chain seq x y z
N MET A 1 -9.25 -42.04 11.23
CA MET A 1 -8.40 -41.62 10.10
C MET A 1 -9.39 -41.29 9.00
N GLU A 2 -9.53 -40.05 8.53
CA GLU A 2 -8.52 -39.16 7.94
C GLU A 2 -8.85 -37.70 8.28
N THR A 3 -7.87 -36.93 8.75
CA THR A 3 -7.98 -35.47 8.80
C THR A 3 -7.83 -34.97 7.37
N GLN A 4 -8.93 -34.56 6.73
CA GLN A 4 -8.87 -33.81 5.47
C GLN A 4 -7.98 -32.58 5.70
N GLY A 5 -6.75 -32.65 5.20
CA GLY A 5 -5.81 -31.54 5.24
C GLY A 5 -6.37 -30.43 4.37
N PHE A 6 -6.79 -29.33 4.97
CA PHE A 6 -6.96 -28.08 4.26
C PHE A 6 -5.57 -27.65 3.78
N ALA A 7 -5.24 -27.99 2.54
CA ALA A 7 -4.11 -27.43 1.82
C ALA A 7 -4.63 -26.16 1.13
N PRO A 8 -4.41 -24.96 1.70
CA PRO A 8 -4.73 -23.74 0.98
C PRO A 8 -3.95 -23.73 -0.33
N ASP A 9 -4.70 -23.71 -1.42
CA ASP A 9 -4.13 -23.59 -2.75
C ASP A 9 -3.66 -22.13 -2.92
N PHE A 10 -2.35 -21.93 -2.77
CA PHE A 10 -1.70 -20.62 -2.96
C PHE A 10 -1.28 -20.39 -4.42
N THR A 11 -1.73 -21.21 -5.38
CA THR A 11 -1.37 -21.03 -6.79
C THR A 11 -2.16 -19.90 -7.46
N GLU A 12 -3.28 -19.49 -6.88
CA GLU A 12 -4.06 -18.36 -7.37
C GLU A 12 -3.57 -17.08 -6.68
N THR A 13 -2.80 -16.26 -7.39
CA THR A 13 -2.54 -14.89 -6.95
C THR A 13 -3.89 -14.16 -6.90
N PRO A 14 -4.34 -13.68 -5.73
CA PRO A 14 -5.63 -13.03 -5.63
C PRO A 14 -5.62 -11.81 -6.54
N VAL A 15 -6.45 -11.85 -7.59
CA VAL A 15 -6.62 -10.72 -8.48
C VAL A 15 -7.41 -9.67 -7.72
N LEU A 16 -6.68 -8.76 -7.07
CA LEU A 16 -7.27 -7.63 -6.38
C LEU A 16 -8.06 -6.79 -7.38
N LYS A 17 -9.31 -6.48 -7.02
CA LYS A 17 -10.13 -5.54 -7.80
C LYS A 17 -9.41 -4.18 -7.87
N PRO A 18 -9.62 -3.38 -8.93
CA PRO A 18 -8.94 -2.09 -9.08
C PRO A 18 -8.97 -1.21 -7.81
N ALA A 19 -10.14 -1.07 -7.19
CA ALA A 19 -10.30 -0.33 -5.94
C ALA A 19 -9.50 -0.90 -4.75
N GLN A 20 -9.36 -2.22 -4.66
CA GLN A 20 -8.55 -2.87 -3.62
C GLN A 20 -7.06 -2.65 -3.86
N ARG A 21 -6.63 -2.64 -5.13
CA ARG A 21 -5.23 -2.33 -5.51
C ARG A 21 -4.89 -0.89 -5.18
N GLU A 22 -5.78 0.04 -5.47
CA GLU A 22 -5.60 1.46 -5.17
C GLU A 22 -5.53 1.70 -3.67
N ALA A 23 -6.48 1.13 -2.90
CA ALA A 23 -6.47 1.20 -1.44
C ALA A 23 -5.21 0.58 -0.84
N PHE A 24 -4.78 -0.58 -1.34
CA PHE A 24 -3.53 -1.23 -0.91
C PHE A 24 -2.32 -0.35 -1.22
N THR A 25 -2.24 0.18 -2.43
CA THR A 25 -1.11 1.01 -2.88
C THR A 25 -1.02 2.29 -2.04
N SER A 26 -2.13 2.97 -1.83
CA SER A 26 -2.21 4.17 -0.99
C SER A 26 -1.79 3.88 0.45
N HIS A 27 -2.32 2.80 1.04
CA HIS A 27 -1.96 2.40 2.40
C HIS A 27 -0.47 2.04 2.52
N PHE A 28 0.06 1.30 1.55
CA PHE A 28 1.45 0.90 1.51
C PHE A 28 2.40 2.10 1.39
N GLN A 29 2.10 3.03 0.48
CA GLN A 29 2.87 4.27 0.31
C GLN A 29 2.87 5.10 1.59
N ARG A 30 1.70 5.27 2.25
CA ARG A 30 1.61 5.97 3.53
C ARG A 30 2.45 5.30 4.63
N SER A 31 2.46 3.97 4.66
CA SER A 31 3.23 3.19 5.64
C SER A 31 4.74 3.38 5.45
N ILE A 32 5.21 3.43 4.20
CA ILE A 32 6.62 3.73 3.89
C ILE A 32 6.98 5.14 4.37
N LEU A 33 6.19 6.15 4.02
CA LEU A 33 6.46 7.53 4.42
C LEU A 33 6.53 7.69 5.95
N LEU A 34 5.62 7.03 6.67
CA LEU A 34 5.63 7.05 8.13
C LEU A 34 6.89 6.38 8.70
N SER A 35 7.31 5.25 8.11
CA SER A 35 8.56 4.59 8.49
C SER A 35 9.78 5.48 8.23
N LEU A 36 9.83 6.16 7.09
CA LEU A 36 10.94 7.07 6.79
C LEU A 36 10.99 8.26 7.75
N LEU A 37 9.83 8.80 8.14
CA LEU A 37 9.73 9.84 9.16
C LEU A 37 10.18 9.33 10.53
N SER A 38 9.76 8.13 10.95
CA SER A 38 10.13 7.57 12.27
C SER A 38 11.62 7.29 12.40
N HIS A 39 12.28 6.96 11.29
CA HIS A 39 13.73 6.76 11.24
C HIS A 39 14.52 8.05 10.97
N ALA A 40 13.87 9.22 11.03
CA ALA A 40 14.45 10.54 10.74
C ALA A 40 15.12 10.65 9.35
N MET A 41 14.70 9.81 8.40
CA MET A 41 15.11 9.89 6.99
C MET A 41 14.34 10.95 6.21
N LEU A 42 13.20 11.40 6.75
CA LEU A 42 12.44 12.54 6.27
C LEU A 42 12.20 13.53 7.41
N THR A 43 12.10 14.81 7.07
CA THR A 43 11.53 15.82 7.97
C THR A 43 10.00 15.76 7.92
N GLN A 44 9.34 16.33 8.94
CA GLN A 44 7.89 16.45 8.97
C GLN A 44 7.34 17.17 7.73
N GLU A 45 8.01 18.24 7.30
CA GLU A 45 7.63 19.02 6.11
C GLU A 45 7.72 18.18 4.82
N GLN A 46 8.75 17.34 4.70
CA GLN A 46 8.91 16.43 3.56
C GLN A 46 7.84 15.33 3.57
N TYR A 47 7.50 14.79 4.74
CA TYR A 47 6.39 13.85 4.90
C TYR A 47 5.07 14.46 4.44
N ASP A 48 4.75 15.68 4.89
CA ASP A 48 3.50 16.36 4.56
C ASP A 48 3.41 16.71 3.07
N ALA A 49 4.52 17.14 2.45
CA ALA A 49 4.59 17.37 1.01
C ALA A 49 4.38 16.10 0.19
N CYS A 50 5.00 14.98 0.60
CA CYS A 50 4.80 13.68 -0.04
C CYS A 50 3.37 13.17 0.14
N LEU A 51 2.79 13.32 1.33
CA LEU A 51 1.41 12.89 1.61
C LEU A 51 0.38 13.70 0.81
N GLY A 52 0.62 15.01 0.64
CA GLY A 52 -0.19 15.88 -0.20
C GLY A 52 -0.19 15.45 -1.67
N ARG A 53 0.97 15.06 -2.21
CA ARG A 53 1.09 14.51 -3.58
C ARG A 53 0.38 13.17 -3.76
N LEU A 54 0.45 12.29 -2.75
CA LEU A 54 -0.25 11.00 -2.77
C LEU A 54 -1.77 11.17 -2.73
N SER A 55 -2.27 12.22 -2.07
CA SER A 55 -3.71 12.50 -1.96
C SER A 55 -4.25 13.32 -3.15
N GLY A 56 -3.38 14.08 -3.84
CA GLY A 56 -3.70 14.89 -5.01
C GLY A 56 -3.49 14.20 -6.36
N GLY A 57 -3.02 12.95 -6.38
CA GLY A 57 -2.67 12.19 -7.59
C GLY A 57 -3.86 11.66 -8.41
N VAL A 58 -4.87 12.49 -8.69
CA VAL A 58 -5.89 12.25 -9.74
C VAL A 58 -5.87 13.36 -10.82
N GLU A 59 -4.90 14.28 -10.78
CA GLU A 59 -4.79 15.36 -11.77
C GLU A 59 -3.36 15.50 -12.32
N ASP A 60 -2.87 14.49 -13.03
CA ASP A 60 -1.80 14.70 -14.03
C ASP A 60 -2.10 13.79 -15.24
N GLY A 61 -3.11 14.21 -16.00
CA GLY A 61 -3.46 13.67 -17.30
C GLY A 61 -2.95 14.61 -18.39
N VAL A 62 -1.92 14.15 -19.10
CA VAL A 62 -1.50 14.62 -20.44
C VAL A 62 -2.63 14.49 -21.44
#